data_AF-A0A5K0Z1H9-F1
#
_entry.id   AF-A0A5K0Z1H9-F1
#
_cell.length_a   1.000
_cell.length_b   1.000
_cell.length_c   1.000
_cell.angle_alpha   90.00
_cell.angle_beta   90.00
_cell.angle_gamma   90.00
#
_symmetry.space_group_name_H-M   'P 1'
#
loop_
_entity.id
_entity.type
_entity.pdbx_description
1 polymer ?
#
loop_
_entity_poly.entity_id
_entity_poly.type
_entity_poly.pdbx_seq_one_letter_code
_entity_poly.pdbx_strand_id
1 'polypeptide(L)' 'DDSTLSVYLEYVSGGSIHKLLQEYGQFKEPVIRNYTTQILSGLSYLHKRKTVH' A
#
# COMPACT_ATOMS: atom_id res chain seq x y z
N ASP A 1 7.09 -20.87 -24.12
CA ASP A 1 6.83 -19.63 -23.37
C ASP A 1 5.33 -19.41 -23.14
N ASP A 2 4.52 -20.48 -23.15
CA ASP A 2 3.05 -20.42 -23.07
C ASP A 2 2.49 -20.73 -21.67
N SER A 3 3.33 -20.75 -20.62
CA SER A 3 2.94 -21.16 -19.26
C SER A 3 3.07 -20.06 -18.22
N THR A 4 3.29 -18.80 -18.61
CA THR A 4 3.56 -17.70 -17.69
C THR A 4 2.44 -16.67 -17.73
N LEU A 5 1.88 -16.33 -16.57
CA LEU A 5 0.93 -15.21 -16.43
C LEU A 5 1.70 -13.93 -16.05
N SER A 6 1.74 -12.97 -16.96
CA SER A 6 2.30 -11.64 -16.70
C SER A 6 1.19 -10.68 -16.28
N VAL A 7 1.34 -10.06 -15.11
CA VAL A 7 0.44 -9.01 -14.62
C VAL A 7 1.23 -7.71 -14.52
N TYR A 8 0.80 -6.71 -15.28
CA TYR A 8 1.40 -5.37 -15.24
C TYR A 8 0.63 -4.50 -14.25
N LEU A 9 1.37 -3.81 -13.39
CA LEU A 9 0.85 -2.93 -12.35
C LEU A 9 1.53 -1.56 -12.46
N GLU A 10 0.91 -0.55 -11.83
CA GLU A 10 1.55 0.75 -11.68
C GLU A 10 2.84 0.62 -10.86
N TYR A 11 3.91 1.25 -11.34
CA TYR A 11 5.18 1.29 -10.63
C TYR A 11 5.19 2.44 -9.62
N VAL A 12 5.49 2.12 -8.36
CA VAL A 12 5.66 3.09 -7.28
C VAL A 12 7.10 3.04 -6.76
N SER A 13 7.87 4.11 -6.99
CA SER A 13 9.31 4.17 -6.68
C SER A 13 9.65 4.28 -5.19
N GLY A 14 8.68 4.63 -4.34
CA GLY A 14 8.90 4.90 -2.90
C GLY A 14 9.18 3.69 -2.02
N GLY A 15 9.07 2.47 -2.55
CA GLY A 15 9.21 1.23 -1.77
C GLY A 15 8.04 0.98 -0.81
N SER A 16 8.15 -0.08 -0.01
CA SER A 16 7.10 -0.44 0.95
C SER A 16 7.21 0.36 2.25
N ILE A 17 6.10 0.55 2.96
CA ILE A 17 6.08 1.15 4.31
C ILE A 17 7.00 0.37 5.26
N HIS A 18 7.08 -0.95 5.13
CA HIS A 18 7.99 -1.81 5.88
C HIS A 18 9.46 -1.44 5.62
N LYS A 19 9.85 -1.27 4.35
CA LYS A 19 11.21 -0.85 3.99
C LYS A 19 11.55 0.51 4.61
N LEU A 20 10.62 1.46 4.54
CA LEU A 20 10.80 2.79 5.13
C LEU A 20 10.94 2.74 6.66
N LEU A 21 10.21 1.86 7.35
CA LEU A 21 10.36 1.65 8.79
C LEU A 21 11.74 1.08 9.16
N GLN A 22 12.28 0.18 8.34
CA GLN A 22 13.63 -0.38 8.56
C GLN A 22 14.72 0.68 8.34
N GLU A 23 14.57 1.52 7.31
CA GLU A 23 15.58 2.53 6.94
C GLU A 23 15.57 3.75 7.87
N TYR A 24 14.39 4.23 8.26
CA TYR A 24 14.24 5.51 8.98
C TYR A 24 13.76 5.35 10.43
N GLY A 25 13.42 4.14 10.85
CA GLY A 25 12.87 3.86 12.19
C GLY A 25 11.40 4.28 12.32
N GLN A 26 10.98 4.48 13.57
CA GLN A 26 9.59 4.82 13.88
C GLN A 26 9.14 6.13 13.22
N PHE A 27 7.92 6.12 12.68
CA PHE A 27 7.33 7.33 12.10
C PHE A 27 6.80 8.27 13.17
N LYS A 28 6.96 9.57 12.94
CA LYS A 28 6.30 10.61 13.73
C LYS A 28 4.80 10.63 13.41
N GLU A 29 4.02 11.16 14.34
CA GLU A 29 2.56 11.22 14.26
C GLU A 29 1.99 11.73 12.92
N PRO A 30 2.54 12.79 12.29
CA PRO A 30 2.01 13.28 11.01
C PRO A 30 2.11 12.24 9.88
N VAL A 31 3.18 11.46 9.87
CA VAL A 31 3.44 10.46 8.81
C VAL A 31 2.51 9.27 8.98
N ILE A 32 2.38 8.73 10.20
CA ILE A 32 1.48 7.60 10.43
C ILE A 32 0.01 8.00 10.21
N ARG A 33 -0.40 9.22 10.60
CA ARG A 33 -1.74 9.76 10.32
C ARG A 33 -2.04 9.77 8.82
N ASN A 34 -1.07 10.21 8.00
CA ASN A 34 -1.23 10.26 6.55
C ASN A 34 -1.36 8.86 5.94
N TYR A 35 -0.52 7.90 6.34
CA TYR A 35 -0.63 6.52 5.86
C TYR A 35 -1.94 5.87 6.28
N THR A 36 -2.34 6.01 7.55
CA THR A 36 -3.61 5.47 8.04
C THR A 36 -4.80 6.05 7.27
N THR A 37 -4.79 7.36 6.98
CA THR A 37 -5.87 7.99 6.19
C THR A 37 -5.97 7.40 4.78
N GLN A 38 -4.83 7.20 4.11
CA GLN A 38 -4.80 6.61 2.77
C GLN A 38 -5.25 5.14 2.76
N ILE A 39 -4.79 4.35 3.74
CA ILE A 39 -5.18 2.94 3.90
C ILE A 39 -6.69 2.83 4.14
N LEU A 40 -7.24 3.63 5.06
CA LEU A 40 -8.68 3.61 5.36
C LEU A 40 -9.52 4.07 4.16
N SER A 41 -9.02 5.02 3.36
CA SER A 41 -9.68 5.42 2.11
C SER A 41 -9.75 4.24 1.12
N GLY A 42 -8.64 3.52 0.94
CA GLY A 42 -8.59 2.31 0.11
C GLY A 42 -9.51 1.19 0.61
N LEU A 43 -9.49 0.90 1.92
CA LEU A 43 -10.38 -0.09 2.52
C LEU A 43 -11.85 0.30 2.37
N SER A 44 -12.20 1.57 2.57
CA SER A 44 -13.55 2.08 2.34
C SER A 44 -14.00 1.87 0.89
N TYR A 45 -13.11 2.10 -0.08
CA TYR A 45 -13.38 1.86 -1.50
C TYR A 45 -13.63 0.36 -1.80
N LEU A 46 -12.82 -0.54 -1.23
CA LEU A 46 -12.94 -1.99 -1.42
C LEU A 46 -14.21 -2.55 -0.76
N HIS A 47 -14.50 -2.13 0.48
CA HIS A 47 -15.69 -2.58 1.21
C HIS A 47 -16.98 -2.15 0.50
N LYS A 48 -17.02 -0.95 -0.11
CA LYS A 48 -18.15 -0.51 -0.95
C LYS A 48 -18.39 -1.43 -2.16
N ARG A 49 -17.38 -2.16 -2.61
CA ARG A 49 -17.44 -3.13 -3.72
C ARG A 49 -17.59 -4.57 -3.26
N LYS A 50 -17.85 -4.79 -1.97
CA LYS A 50 -17.95 -6.13 -1.35
C LYS A 50 -16.67 -6.96 -1.52
N THR A 51 -15.54 -6.29 -1.64
CA THR A 51 -14.22 -6.92 -1.66
C THR A 51 -13.58 -6.76 -0.28
N VAL A 52 -13.16 -7.87 0.31
CA VAL A 52 -12.37 -7.88 1.55
C VAL A 52 -10.91 -8.03 1.16
N HIS A 53 -10.04 -7.16 1.69
CA HIS A 53 -8.60 -7.28 1.50
C HIS A 53 -8.01 -8.36 2.41
#